data_AF-A0A135L2X3-F1
#
_entry.id   AF-A0A135L2X3-F1
#
_cell.length_a   1.000
_cell.length_b   1.000
_cell.length_c   1.000
_cell.angle_alpha   90.00
_cell.angle_beta   90.00
_cell.angle_gamma   90.00
#
_symmetry.space_group_name_H-M   'P 1'
#
loop_
_entity.id
_entity.type
_entity.pdbx_description
1 polymer ?
#
loop_
_entity_poly.entity_id
_entity_poly.type
_entity_poly.pdbx_seq_one_letter_code
_entity_poly.pdbx_strand_id
1 'polypeptide(L)'
;MVFWGKGKVIQILEETGQSQVLKVQYSDGEGVAIHYLEFFPALQIGDQIWVNRTATFLQLGTGGYDYVLSILNHNENGVVKQTNGHIMKLRYTPLQFSVLSCEEQGSEYHHIFTKPRMLQGLPVMIGELHSMLPIVVTILRQLEKKVKKD
;
A
#
# COMPACT_ATOMS: atom_id res chain seq x y z
N MET A 1 16.35 -5.34 9.45
CA MET A 1 15.82 -6.26 10.50
C MET A 1 14.32 -6.06 10.54
N VAL A 2 13.54 -7.14 10.58
CA VAL A 2 12.06 -7.06 10.66
C VAL A 2 11.65 -7.72 11.96
N PHE A 3 10.85 -7.02 12.78
CA PHE A 3 10.38 -7.51 14.08
C PHE A 3 9.02 -8.18 13.90
N TRP A 4 9.00 -9.51 14.00
CA TRP A 4 7.79 -10.31 13.89
C TRP A 4 7.40 -10.79 15.28
N GLY A 5 6.10 -10.82 15.57
CA GLY A 5 5.57 -11.31 16.84
C GLY A 5 4.30 -12.13 16.64
N LYS A 6 4.12 -13.15 17.48
CA LYS A 6 2.82 -13.81 17.61
C LYS A 6 1.91 -12.96 18.47
N GLY A 7 0.65 -12.88 18.09
CA GLY A 7 -0.38 -12.19 18.83
C GLY A 7 -1.67 -13.01 18.92
N LYS A 8 -2.49 -12.68 19.91
CA LYS A 8 -3.87 -13.17 20.02
C LYS A 8 -4.83 -11.98 19.90
N VAL A 9 -5.81 -12.08 19.01
CA VAL A 9 -6.87 -11.06 18.90
C VAL A 9 -7.72 -11.11 20.17
N ILE A 10 -7.79 -9.99 20.90
CA ILE A 10 -8.58 -9.87 22.13
C ILE A 10 -9.80 -8.96 21.96
N GLN A 11 -9.79 -8.07 20.97
CA GLN A 11 -10.92 -7.21 20.65
C GLN A 11 -10.85 -6.74 19.19
N ILE A 12 -12.01 -6.60 18.54
CA ILE A 12 -12.15 -5.91 17.25
C ILE A 12 -12.60 -4.47 17.58
N LEU A 13 -11.76 -3.50 17.25
CA LEU A 13 -12.00 -2.08 17.53
C LEU A 13 -12.83 -1.42 16.43
N GLU A 14 -12.54 -1.77 15.19
CA GLU A 14 -13.22 -1.27 14.00
C GLU A 14 -13.21 -2.35 12.91
N GLU A 15 -14.27 -2.41 12.12
CA GLU A 15 -14.35 -3.27 10.94
C GLU A 15 -14.99 -2.51 9.79
N THR A 16 -14.34 -2.57 8.63
CA THR A 16 -14.82 -2.04 7.37
C THR A 16 -14.90 -3.17 6.35
N GLY A 17 -15.44 -2.90 5.15
CA GLY A 17 -15.41 -3.87 4.06
C GLY A 17 -14.01 -4.22 3.53
N GLN A 18 -12.95 -3.55 4.01
CA GLN A 18 -11.58 -3.72 3.52
C GLN A 18 -10.57 -4.11 4.61
N SER A 19 -10.85 -3.79 5.88
CA SER A 19 -9.90 -3.98 6.98
C SER A 19 -10.58 -4.11 8.34
N GLN A 20 -9.84 -4.67 9.29
CA GLN A 20 -10.16 -4.66 10.71
C GLN A 20 -9.03 -3.97 11.49
N VAL A 21 -9.39 -3.16 12.48
CA VAL A 21 -8.48 -2.64 13.49
C VAL A 21 -8.66 -3.49 14.75
N LEU A 22 -7.58 -4.11 15.21
CA LEU A 22 -7.62 -5.15 16.22
C LEU A 22 -6.79 -4.73 17.43
N LYS A 23 -7.33 -4.96 18.63
CA LYS A 23 -6.52 -5.01 19.84
C LYS A 23 -5.92 -6.41 19.96
N VAL A 24 -4.61 -6.47 20.10
CA VAL A 24 -3.84 -7.72 20.07
C VAL A 24 -3.01 -7.86 21.34
N GLN A 25 -3.12 -9.01 21.99
CA GLN A 25 -2.25 -9.41 23.09
C GLN A 25 -1.00 -10.09 22.54
N TYR A 26 0.16 -9.54 22.87
CA TYR A 26 1.49 -10.11 22.62
C TYR A 26 2.08 -10.70 23.91
N SER A 27 3.26 -11.32 23.82
CA SER A 27 3.97 -11.85 24.99
C SER A 27 4.50 -10.75 25.92
N ASP A 28 4.76 -9.57 25.39
CA ASP A 28 5.42 -8.43 26.05
C ASP A 28 4.46 -7.27 26.34
N GLY A 29 3.17 -7.41 26.03
CA GLY A 29 2.16 -6.37 26.25
C GLY A 29 1.01 -6.44 25.26
N GLU A 30 0.26 -5.36 25.16
CA GLU A 30 -0.82 -5.19 24.20
C GLU A 30 -0.45 -4.15 23.15
N GLY A 31 -1.02 -4.26 21.96
CA GLY A 31 -0.94 -3.22 20.94
C GLY A 31 -2.13 -3.26 19.99
N VAL A 32 -2.07 -2.39 18.98
CA VAL A 32 -3.12 -2.28 17.96
C VAL A 32 -2.54 -2.72 16.62
N ALA A 33 -3.25 -3.57 15.90
CA ALA A 33 -2.83 -4.06 14.60
C ALA A 33 -3.92 -3.84 13.54
N ILE A 34 -3.49 -3.59 12.31
CA ILE A 34 -4.37 -3.53 11.14
C ILE A 34 -4.32 -4.88 10.43
N HIS A 35 -5.49 -5.44 10.16
CA HIS A 35 -5.70 -6.61 9.32
C HIS A 35 -6.41 -6.21 8.03
N TYR A 36 -5.91 -6.66 6.89
CA TYR A 36 -6.52 -6.39 5.59
C TYR A 36 -7.30 -7.61 5.11
N LEU A 37 -8.61 -7.41 4.88
CA LEU A 37 -9.54 -8.44 4.42
C LEU A 37 -9.27 -8.88 2.97
N GLU A 38 -8.41 -8.15 2.25
CA GLU A 38 -7.93 -8.56 0.93
C GLU A 38 -6.98 -9.77 0.99
N PHE A 39 -6.27 -9.97 2.11
CA PHE A 39 -5.25 -11.02 2.23
C PHE A 39 -5.72 -12.26 2.99
N PHE A 40 -6.43 -12.08 4.10
CA PHE A 40 -6.97 -13.19 4.91
C PHE A 40 -8.42 -12.91 5.33
N PRO A 41 -9.21 -13.96 5.64
CA PRO A 41 -10.58 -13.78 6.10
C PRO A 41 -10.66 -12.89 7.34
N ALA A 42 -11.86 -12.39 7.64
CA ALA A 42 -12.09 -11.63 8.85
C ALA A 42 -11.69 -12.44 10.09
N LEU A 43 -10.91 -11.81 10.97
CA LEU A 43 -10.45 -12.39 12.22
C LEU A 43 -11.54 -12.27 13.29
N GLN A 44 -11.55 -13.24 14.19
CA GLN A 44 -12.42 -13.29 15.37
C GLN A 44 -11.60 -13.13 16.66
N ILE A 45 -12.29 -12.74 17.73
CA ILE A 45 -11.68 -12.72 19.07
C ILE A 45 -11.26 -14.15 19.42
N GLY A 46 -9.99 -14.30 19.82
CA GLY A 46 -9.41 -15.60 20.10
C GLY A 46 -8.38 -16.04 19.05
N ASP A 47 -8.44 -15.49 17.84
CA ASP A 47 -7.56 -15.91 16.75
C ASP A 47 -6.10 -15.60 17.03
N GLN A 48 -5.25 -16.52 16.56
CA GLN A 48 -3.80 -16.41 16.68
C GLN A 48 -3.22 -15.94 15.36
N ILE A 49 -2.33 -14.95 15.42
CA ILE A 49 -1.82 -14.27 14.24
C ILE A 49 -0.31 -14.04 14.34
N TRP A 50 0.34 -13.94 13.18
CA TRP A 50 1.64 -13.30 13.05
C TRP A 50 1.47 -11.82 12.73
N VAL A 51 2.32 -10.98 13.31
CA VAL A 51 2.24 -9.53 13.19
C VAL A 51 3.63 -8.93 12.93
N ASN A 52 3.72 -7.97 12.01
CA ASN A 52 4.89 -7.12 11.83
C ASN A 52 4.78 -5.91 12.77
N ARG A 53 5.70 -5.83 13.74
CA ARG A 53 5.77 -4.79 14.77
C ARG A 53 6.97 -3.86 14.58
N THR A 54 7.60 -3.89 13.40
CA THR A 54 8.87 -3.19 13.15
C THR A 54 8.75 -1.69 13.37
N ALA A 55 7.70 -1.08 12.84
CA ALA A 55 7.57 0.37 12.84
C ALA A 55 7.15 0.93 14.21
N THR A 56 6.34 0.20 14.97
CA THR A 56 6.00 0.56 16.36
C THR A 56 7.21 0.39 17.28
N PHE A 57 7.93 -0.73 17.15
CA PHE A 57 9.15 -1.00 17.92
C PHE A 57 10.23 0.06 17.67
N LEU A 58 10.41 0.48 16.42
CA LEU A 58 11.37 1.51 16.02
C LEU A 58 10.82 2.95 16.12
N GLN A 59 9.58 3.13 16.59
CA GLN A 59 8.94 4.44 16.75
C GLN A 59 8.92 5.30 15.47
N LEU A 60 8.69 4.68 14.30
CA LEU A 60 8.74 5.33 12.98
C LEU A 60 7.45 6.09 12.59
N GLY A 61 6.53 6.30 13.53
CA GLY A 61 5.34 7.13 13.30
C GLY A 61 4.23 6.47 12.47
N THR A 62 3.97 5.16 12.63
CA THR A 62 2.82 4.48 11.97
C THR A 62 1.45 4.79 12.58
N GLY A 63 1.35 5.77 13.47
CA GLY A 63 0.15 5.98 14.28
C GLY A 63 -0.03 4.95 15.40
N GLY A 64 1.00 4.14 15.70
CA GLY A 64 0.96 3.11 16.74
C GLY A 64 0.42 1.75 16.27
N TYR A 65 0.23 1.58 14.96
CA TYR A 65 -0.29 0.34 14.39
C TYR A 65 0.82 -0.63 13.96
N ASP A 66 0.61 -1.88 14.35
CA ASP A 66 1.25 -3.06 13.79
C ASP A 66 0.44 -3.62 12.59
N TYR A 67 0.97 -4.61 11.88
CA TYR A 67 0.29 -5.17 10.70
C TYR A 67 0.22 -6.70 10.74
N VAL A 68 -0.99 -7.24 10.57
CA VAL A 68 -1.21 -8.70 10.51
C VAL A 68 -0.55 -9.27 9.24
N LEU A 69 0.22 -10.34 9.41
CA LEU A 69 0.97 -11.03 8.36
C LEU A 69 0.34 -12.37 7.97
N SER A 70 -0.22 -13.11 8.92
CA SER A 70 -0.91 -14.38 8.68
C SER A 70 -1.73 -14.82 9.89
N ILE A 71 -2.67 -15.74 9.64
CA ILE A 71 -3.50 -16.40 10.64
C ILE A 71 -2.91 -17.78 10.95
N LEU A 72 -2.77 -18.13 12.22
CA LEU A 72 -2.11 -19.36 12.69
C LEU A 72 -3.05 -20.52 12.94
N ASN A 73 -4.31 -20.22 13.28
CA ASN A 73 -5.32 -21.21 13.69
C ASN A 73 -6.35 -21.54 12.60
N HIS A 74 -6.18 -21.01 11.38
CA HIS A 74 -6.96 -21.40 10.21
C HIS A 74 -6.14 -22.36 9.34
N ASN A 75 -6.66 -23.57 9.14
CA ASN A 75 -6.09 -24.59 8.23
C ASN A 75 -6.50 -24.37 6.77
N GLU A 76 -7.18 -23.27 6.46
CA GLU A 76 -7.70 -23.00 5.13
C GLU A 76 -6.60 -22.32 4.30
N ASN A 77 -6.16 -23.00 3.25
CA ASN A 77 -5.28 -22.46 2.21
C ASN A 77 -6.01 -21.31 1.51
N GLY A 78 -5.99 -20.13 2.13
CA GLY A 78 -6.92 -19.04 1.86
C GLY A 78 -6.41 -18.08 0.80
N VAL A 79 -6.66 -18.38 -0.47
CA VAL A 79 -6.86 -17.30 -1.44
C VAL A 79 -8.23 -16.70 -1.13
N VAL A 80 -8.27 -15.61 -0.37
CA VAL A 80 -9.53 -14.94 0.00
C VAL A 80 -10.17 -14.28 -1.21
N LYS A 81 -9.34 -13.75 -2.12
CA LYS A 81 -9.80 -13.06 -3.30
C LYS A 81 -8.81 -13.27 -4.43
N GLN A 82 -9.23 -13.95 -5.49
CA GLN A 82 -8.48 -13.92 -6.74
C GLN A 82 -8.67 -12.55 -7.39
N THR A 83 -7.58 -11.89 -7.72
CA THR A 83 -7.62 -10.67 -8.53
C THR A 83 -7.36 -11.06 -9.99
N ASN A 84 -8.11 -10.48 -10.91
CA ASN A 84 -7.92 -10.70 -12.36
C ASN A 84 -6.82 -9.80 -12.96
N GLY A 85 -6.11 -9.07 -12.11
CA GLY A 85 -5.03 -8.17 -12.51
C GLY A 85 -3.67 -8.83 -12.46
N HIS A 86 -2.71 -8.27 -13.18
CA HIS A 86 -1.34 -8.75 -13.31
C HIS A 86 -0.33 -7.74 -12.75
N ILE A 87 -0.77 -6.55 -12.36
CA ILE A 87 0.11 -5.56 -11.75
C ILE A 87 0.42 -5.98 -10.31
N MET A 88 1.72 -6.12 -10.01
CA MET A 88 2.18 -6.57 -8.71
C MET A 88 2.45 -5.40 -7.75
N LYS A 89 1.92 -5.50 -6.52
CA LYS A 89 2.29 -4.66 -5.37
C LYS A 89 3.24 -5.40 -4.44
N LEU A 90 4.06 -4.65 -3.69
CA LEU A 90 5.12 -5.18 -2.82
C LEU A 90 6.06 -6.15 -3.55
N ARG A 91 6.39 -5.83 -4.82
CA ARG A 91 7.23 -6.66 -5.71
C ARG A 91 8.52 -7.10 -5.03
N TYR A 92 8.87 -8.37 -5.22
CA TYR A 92 10.09 -8.98 -4.68
C TYR A 92 10.13 -9.08 -3.14
N THR A 93 8.99 -8.91 -2.48
CA THR A 93 8.84 -9.22 -1.06
C THR A 93 8.03 -10.51 -0.87
N PRO A 94 8.14 -11.19 0.28
CA PRO A 94 7.28 -12.33 0.61
C PRO A 94 5.78 -12.01 0.66
N LEU A 95 5.40 -10.73 0.67
CA LEU A 95 4.01 -10.26 0.71
C LEU A 95 3.56 -9.69 -0.63
N GLN A 96 4.17 -10.08 -1.75
CA GLN A 96 3.76 -9.61 -3.07
C GLN A 96 2.38 -10.18 -3.45
N PHE A 97 1.54 -9.34 -4.06
CA PHE A 97 0.21 -9.71 -4.53
C PHE A 97 -0.14 -8.94 -5.81
N SER A 98 -1.02 -9.51 -6.64
CA SER A 98 -1.52 -8.86 -7.83
C SER A 98 -2.74 -8.00 -7.53
N VAL A 99 -2.85 -6.86 -8.20
CA VAL A 99 -4.01 -5.96 -8.18
C VAL A 99 -4.48 -5.72 -9.60
N LEU A 100 -5.78 -5.48 -9.78
CA LEU A 100 -6.33 -5.03 -11.05
C LEU A 100 -6.24 -3.51 -11.13
N SER A 101 -5.29 -3.00 -11.91
CA SER A 101 -5.16 -1.55 -12.11
C SER A 101 -6.16 -1.01 -13.14
N CYS A 102 -6.38 0.30 -13.14
CA CYS A 102 -7.39 0.93 -14.01
C CYS A 102 -7.06 0.81 -15.51
N GLU A 103 -5.77 0.76 -15.84
CA GLU A 103 -5.28 0.69 -17.22
C GLU A 103 -5.29 -0.73 -17.81
N GLU A 104 -5.36 -1.77 -16.98
CA GLU A 104 -5.38 -3.16 -17.45
C GLU A 104 -6.62 -3.48 -18.28
N GLN A 105 -6.48 -4.39 -19.25
CA GLN A 105 -7.56 -4.77 -20.17
C GLN A 105 -8.79 -5.33 -19.47
N GLY A 106 -8.61 -6.05 -18.36
CA GLY A 106 -9.70 -6.62 -17.56
C GLY A 106 -10.42 -5.60 -16.65
N SER A 107 -9.96 -4.35 -16.61
CA SER A 107 -10.53 -3.31 -15.76
C SER A 107 -11.80 -2.71 -16.36
N GLU A 108 -12.80 -2.42 -15.53
CA GLU A 108 -14.00 -1.67 -15.95
C GLU A 108 -13.64 -0.28 -16.52
N TYR A 109 -12.49 0.27 -16.10
CA TYR A 109 -11.99 1.57 -16.54
C TYR A 109 -11.12 1.51 -17.79
N HIS A 110 -10.82 0.32 -18.35
CA HIS A 110 -9.90 0.19 -19.48
C HIS A 110 -10.29 1.06 -20.69
N HIS A 111 -11.61 1.20 -20.93
CA HIS A 111 -12.18 2.02 -21.99
C HIS A 111 -11.78 3.52 -21.93
N ILE A 112 -11.33 4.00 -20.77
CA ILE A 112 -10.85 5.37 -20.55
C ILE A 112 -9.44 5.56 -21.16
N PHE A 113 -8.68 4.47 -21.30
CA PHE A 113 -7.31 4.43 -21.81
C PHE A 113 -7.22 4.11 -23.30
N THR A 114 -8.27 3.54 -23.90
CA THR A 114 -8.34 3.29 -25.35
C THR A 114 -8.75 4.53 -26.16
N LYS A 115 -9.30 5.55 -25.49
CA LYS A 115 -9.68 6.81 -26.13
C LYS A 115 -8.43 7.62 -26.50
N PRO A 116 -8.35 8.18 -27.72
CA PRO A 116 -7.25 9.06 -28.08
C PRO A 116 -7.25 10.29 -27.16
N ARG A 117 -6.09 10.58 -26.57
CA ARG A 117 -5.87 11.78 -25.77
C ARG A 117 -4.81 12.62 -26.44
N MET A 118 -5.12 13.89 -26.63
CA MET A 118 -4.16 14.88 -27.06
C MET A 118 -3.88 15.80 -25.88
N LEU A 119 -2.67 16.34 -25.86
CA LEU A 119 -2.28 17.37 -24.89
C LEU A 119 -2.52 18.79 -25.44
N GLN A 120 -3.16 18.91 -26.62
CA GLN A 120 -3.51 20.19 -27.27
C GLN A 120 -2.31 21.14 -27.41
N GLY A 121 -1.12 20.59 -27.67
CA GLY A 121 0.11 21.37 -27.78
C GLY A 121 0.72 21.80 -26.45
N LEU A 122 0.21 21.31 -25.31
CA LEU A 122 0.80 21.55 -23.99
C LEU A 122 2.24 21.01 -23.96
N PRO A 123 3.24 21.88 -23.71
CA PRO A 123 4.62 21.44 -23.54
C PRO A 123 4.73 20.51 -22.33
N VAL A 124 5.29 19.33 -22.52
CA VAL A 124 5.52 18.35 -21.43
C VAL A 124 7.00 18.09 -21.28
N MET A 125 7.47 18.16 -20.03
CA MET A 125 8.80 17.72 -19.63
C MET A 125 8.66 16.49 -18.75
N ILE A 126 9.42 15.44 -19.06
CA ILE A 126 9.45 14.19 -18.30
C ILE A 126 10.81 14.11 -17.61
N GLY A 127 10.81 13.83 -16.32
CA GLY A 127 12.03 13.67 -15.54
C GLY A 127 11.76 12.94 -14.23
N GLU A 128 12.84 12.47 -13.60
CA GLU A 128 12.76 11.81 -12.30
C GLU A 128 12.45 12.82 -11.19
N LEU A 129 11.49 12.46 -10.33
CA LEU A 129 10.83 13.38 -9.40
C LEU A 129 11.82 14.10 -8.46
N HIS A 130 12.84 13.39 -7.99
CA HIS A 130 13.61 13.80 -6.80
C HIS A 130 14.82 14.69 -7.10
N SER A 131 15.23 14.81 -8.36
CA SER A 131 16.43 15.61 -8.71
C SER A 131 16.31 16.47 -9.96
N MET A 132 15.35 16.19 -10.85
CA MET A 132 15.23 16.93 -12.10
C MET A 132 14.37 18.20 -11.99
N LEU A 133 13.43 18.25 -11.04
CA LEU A 133 12.53 19.39 -10.89
C LEU A 133 13.28 20.72 -10.61
N PRO A 134 14.25 20.80 -9.67
CA PRO A 134 14.99 22.05 -9.45
C PRO A 134 15.79 22.51 -10.67
N ILE A 135 16.36 21.56 -11.43
CA ILE A 135 17.15 21.85 -12.65
C ILE A 135 16.24 22.42 -13.72
N VAL A 136 15.11 21.76 -14.00
CA VAL A 136 14.12 22.18 -14.98
C VAL A 136 13.60 23.58 -14.65
N VAL A 137 13.20 23.83 -13.40
CA VAL A 137 12.69 25.14 -12.97
C VAL A 137 13.74 26.23 -13.11
N THR A 138 15.00 25.93 -12.78
CA THR A 138 16.10 26.90 -12.89
C THR A 138 16.37 27.28 -14.35
N ILE A 139 16.41 26.30 -15.25
CA ILE A 139 16.60 26.53 -16.69
C ILE A 139 15.45 27.35 -17.26
N LEU A 140 14.20 27.00 -16.96
CA LEU A 140 13.03 27.77 -17.40
C LEU A 140 13.10 29.24 -16.96
N ARG A 141 13.47 29.50 -15.70
CA ARG A 141 13.66 30.88 -15.21
C ARG A 141 14.77 31.63 -15.93
N GLN A 142 15.87 30.95 -16.29
CA GLN A 142 16.96 31.59 -17.03
C GLN A 142 16.56 31.93 -18.47
N LEU A 143 15.82 31.02 -19.13
CA LEU A 143 15.31 31.23 -20.48
C LEU A 143 14.28 32.38 -20.52
N GLU A 144 13.37 32.45 -19.54
CA GLU A 144 12.41 33.56 -19.42
C GLU A 144 13.10 34.93 -19.30
N LYS A 145 14.18 35.02 -18.51
CA LYS A 145 14.96 36.26 -18.35
C LYS A 145 15.68 36.70 -19.62
N LYS A 146 16.03 35.76 -20.51
CA LYS A 146 16.65 36.08 -21.81
C LYS A 146 15.60 36.63 -22.79
N VAL A 147 14.43 35.99 -22.87
CA VAL A 147 13.33 36.42 -23.75
C VAL A 147 12.80 37.82 -23.41
N LYS A 148 12.85 38.25 -22.15
CA LYS A 148 12.42 39.61 -21.72
C LYS A 148 13.45 40.72 -21.97
N LYS A 149 14.68 40.38 -22.37
CA LYS A 149 15.78 41.33 -22.59
C LYS A 149 15.99 41.70 -24.06
N ASP A 150 15.42 40.93 -24.96
CA ASP A 150 15.30 41.22 -26.40
C ASP A 150 13.95 41.90 -26.67
#